data_AF-A0A2N1Q7I7-F1
#
_entry.id   AF-A0A2N1Q7I7-F1
#
_cell.length_a   1.000
_cell.length_b   1.000
_cell.length_c   1.000
_cell.angle_alpha   90.00
_cell.angle_beta   90.00
_cell.angle_gamma   90.00
#
_symmetry.space_group_name_H-M   'P 1'
#
loop_
_entity.id
_entity.type
_entity.pdbx_description
1 polymer ?
#
loop_
_entity_poly.entity_id
_entity_poly.type
_entity_poly.pdbx_seq_one_letter_code
_entity_poly.pdbx_strand_id
1 'polypeptide(L)'
;MKKYFKLYAMTYAIVNLVVFILALWLIRVRNADLALRALFWGSIIISLLIALSITVFKKTWGNGVLNVILGYLIILPATLVLRTMYGTVLFRRTFAIYLLGLIYAIVYSLVILYASLRNKKEEIKLNELLNQQQEKVK
;
A
#
# COMPACT_ATOMS: atom_id res chain seq x y z
N MET A 1 -10.34 -17.46 6.06
CA MET A 1 -9.52 -17.63 4.84
C MET A 1 -10.05 -16.90 3.60
N LYS A 2 -11.32 -17.06 3.21
CA LYS A 2 -11.91 -16.39 2.02
C LYS A 2 -11.71 -14.85 1.95
N LYS A 3 -11.78 -14.15 3.09
CA LYS A 3 -11.60 -12.68 3.17
C LYS A 3 -10.18 -12.23 2.83
N TYR A 4 -9.15 -12.92 3.33
CA TYR A 4 -7.75 -12.61 3.06
C TYR A 4 -7.35 -12.99 1.63
N PHE A 5 -7.87 -14.12 1.14
CA PHE A 5 -7.67 -14.54 -0.25
C PHE A 5 -8.32 -13.57 -1.24
N LYS A 6 -9.54 -13.09 -0.96
CA LYS A 6 -10.20 -12.05 -1.77
C LYS A 6 -9.41 -10.75 -1.79
N LEU A 7 -8.87 -10.34 -0.63
CA LEU A 7 -8.06 -9.13 -0.52
C LEU A 7 -6.75 -9.27 -1.30
N TYR A 8 -6.07 -10.41 -1.20
CA TYR A 8 -4.90 -10.73 -2.00
C TYR A 8 -5.22 -10.73 -3.50
N ALA A 9 -6.27 -11.44 -3.93
CA ALA A 9 -6.65 -11.52 -5.35
C ALA A 9 -6.98 -10.15 -5.95
N MET A 10 -7.69 -9.29 -5.21
CA MET A 10 -7.97 -7.93 -5.64
C MET A 10 -6.69 -7.08 -5.74
N THR A 11 -5.81 -7.19 -4.74
CA THR A 11 -4.53 -6.49 -4.73
C THR A 11 -3.65 -6.95 -5.88
N TYR A 12 -3.60 -8.26 -6.13
CA TYR A 12 -2.88 -8.87 -7.24
C TYR A 12 -3.39 -8.37 -8.59
N ALA A 13 -4.71 -8.37 -8.81
CA ALA A 13 -5.29 -7.87 -10.05
C ALA A 13 -4.90 -6.40 -10.32
N ILE A 14 -4.99 -5.54 -9.31
CA ILE A 14 -4.61 -4.13 -9.42
C ILE A 14 -3.11 -3.98 -9.70
N VAL A 15 -2.25 -4.64 -8.92
CA VAL A 15 -0.79 -4.57 -9.07
C VAL A 15 -0.37 -5.09 -10.43
N ASN A 16 -0.94 -6.20 -10.90
CA ASN A 16 -0.59 -6.77 -12.20
C ASN A 16 -1.01 -5.85 -13.33
N LEU A 17 -2.18 -5.22 -13.24
CA LEU A 17 -2.63 -4.22 -14.21
C LEU A 17 -1.69 -3.00 -14.25
N VAL A 18 -1.26 -2.50 -13.10
CA VAL A 18 -0.28 -1.39 -13.01
C VAL A 18 1.08 -1.80 -13.59
N VAL A 19 1.58 -2.98 -13.24
CA VAL A 19 2.84 -3.55 -13.77
C VAL A 19 2.76 -3.70 -15.29
N PHE A 20 1.64 -4.18 -15.80
CA PHE A 20 1.42 -4.36 -17.23
C PHE A 20 1.42 -3.03 -17.99
N ILE A 21 0.70 -2.02 -17.49
CA ILE A 21 0.69 -0.67 -18.09
C ILE A 21 2.09 -0.06 -18.07
N LEU A 22 2.81 -0.16 -16.95
CA LEU A 22 4.19 0.33 -16.83
C LEU A 22 5.13 -0.38 -17.82
N ALA A 23 5.00 -1.71 -17.95
CA ALA A 23 5.79 -2.48 -18.89
C ALA A 23 5.53 -2.05 -20.34
N LEU A 24 4.26 -1.90 -20.75
CA LEU A 24 3.92 -1.41 -22.09
C LEU A 24 4.49 -0.02 -22.36
N TRP A 25 4.37 0.89 -21.39
CA TRP A 25 4.90 2.24 -21.52
C TRP A 25 6.43 2.22 -21.67
N LEU A 26 7.14 1.42 -20.88
CA LEU A 26 8.60 1.29 -20.98
C LEU A 26 9.05 0.65 -22.29
N ILE A 27 8.36 -0.39 -22.75
CA ILE A 27 8.63 -1.00 -24.06
C ILE A 27 8.47 0.07 -25.15
N ARG A 28 7.40 0.87 -25.10
CA ARG A 28 7.09 1.87 -26.12
C ARG A 28 8.05 3.06 -26.13
N VAL A 29 8.47 3.54 -24.95
CA VAL A 29 9.27 4.76 -24.79
C VAL A 29 10.78 4.47 -24.78
N ARG A 30 11.20 3.32 -24.26
CA ARG A 30 12.62 2.99 -24.05
C ARG A 30 13.12 1.83 -24.92
N ASN A 31 12.27 1.23 -25.75
CA ASN A 31 12.60 0.02 -26.54
C ASN A 31 13.27 -1.05 -25.67
N ALA A 32 12.78 -1.20 -24.45
CA ALA A 32 13.39 -2.05 -23.46
C ALA A 32 12.89 -3.49 -23.63
N ASP A 33 13.83 -4.44 -23.68
CA ASP A 33 13.50 -5.86 -23.53
C ASP A 33 13.30 -6.18 -22.04
N LEU A 34 12.04 -6.34 -21.65
CA LEU A 34 11.65 -6.62 -20.27
C LEU A 34 11.44 -8.12 -20.11
N ALA A 35 12.14 -8.72 -19.15
CA ALA A 35 11.95 -10.12 -18.80
C ALA A 35 10.55 -10.34 -18.20
N LEU A 36 9.62 -10.85 -19.00
CA LEU A 36 8.24 -11.18 -18.58
C LEU A 36 8.19 -12.03 -17.31
N ARG A 37 9.14 -12.96 -17.15
CA ARG A 37 9.26 -13.80 -15.95
C ARG A 37 9.52 -12.96 -14.70
N ALA A 38 10.40 -11.97 -14.77
CA ALA A 38 10.70 -11.08 -13.65
C ALA A 38 9.50 -10.18 -13.32
N LEU A 39 8.78 -9.70 -14.33
CA LEU A 39 7.55 -8.91 -14.15
C LEU A 39 6.45 -9.72 -13.44
N PHE A 40 6.25 -10.98 -13.85
CA PHE A 40 5.23 -11.84 -13.26
C PHE A 40 5.55 -12.18 -11.79
N TRP A 41 6.75 -12.69 -11.50
CA TRP A 41 7.16 -13.00 -10.13
C TRP A 41 7.19 -11.75 -9.24
N GLY A 42 7.65 -10.62 -9.78
CA GLY A 42 7.66 -9.36 -9.05
C GLY A 42 6.25 -8.88 -8.69
N SER A 43 5.28 -9.01 -9.61
CA SER A 43 3.88 -8.64 -9.34
C SER A 43 3.24 -9.49 -8.22
N ILE A 44 3.55 -10.79 -8.18
CA ILE A 44 3.10 -11.70 -7.12
C ILE A 44 3.67 -11.24 -5.78
N ILE A 45 4.98 -11.02 -5.69
CA ILE A 45 5.65 -10.64 -4.44
C ILE A 45 5.13 -9.28 -3.95
N ILE A 46 5.04 -8.27 -4.84
CA ILE A 46 4.52 -6.94 -4.48
C ILE A 46 3.08 -7.02 -3.98
N SER A 47 2.23 -7.80 -4.66
CA SER A 47 0.83 -7.96 -4.23
C SER A 47 0.71 -8.62 -2.85
N LEU A 48 1.61 -9.56 -2.53
CA LEU A 48 1.68 -10.21 -1.23
C LEU A 48 2.09 -9.20 -0.14
N LEU A 49 3.12 -8.40 -0.39
CA LEU A 49 3.59 -7.37 0.54
C LEU A 49 2.52 -6.32 0.82
N ILE A 50 1.79 -5.86 -0.21
CA ILE A 50 0.69 -4.90 -0.03
C ILE A 50 -0.45 -5.54 0.74
N ALA A 51 -0.85 -6.78 0.43
CA ALA A 51 -1.91 -7.47 1.15
C ALA A 51 -1.55 -7.69 2.64
N LEU A 52 -0.29 -8.02 2.93
CA LEU A 52 0.23 -8.12 4.29
C LEU A 52 0.22 -6.76 5.01
N SER A 53 0.68 -5.71 4.33
CA SER A 53 0.68 -4.36 4.89
C SER A 53 -0.74 -3.88 5.24
N ILE A 54 -1.72 -4.08 4.34
CA ILE A 54 -3.14 -3.79 4.60
C ILE A 54 -3.66 -4.58 5.79
N THR A 55 -3.24 -5.84 5.95
CA THR A 55 -3.66 -6.68 7.07
C THR A 55 -3.12 -6.14 8.39
N VAL A 56 -1.87 -5.66 8.41
CA VAL A 56 -1.25 -5.01 9.57
C VAL A 56 -1.90 -3.67 9.88
N PHE A 57 -2.17 -2.83 8.87
CA PHE A 57 -2.87 -1.56 9.05
C PHE A 57 -4.29 -1.73 9.63
N LYS A 58 -4.98 -2.80 9.26
CA LYS A 58 -6.33 -3.11 9.79
C LYS A 58 -6.32 -3.69 11.20
N LYS A 59 -5.17 -4.14 11.70
CA LYS A 59 -5.07 -4.74 13.03
C LYS A 59 -4.91 -3.63 14.06
N THR A 60 -5.88 -3.47 14.96
CA THR A 60 -5.90 -2.44 16.01
C THR A 60 -5.05 -2.85 17.22
N TRP A 61 -3.81 -3.27 17.02
CA TRP A 61 -2.91 -3.48 18.16
C TRP A 61 -2.50 -2.13 18.73
N GLY A 62 -3.19 -1.70 19.79
CA GLY A 62 -2.76 -0.84 20.90
C GLY A 62 -2.23 0.59 20.62
N ASN A 63 -1.59 0.86 19.49
CA ASN A 63 -1.02 2.16 19.14
C ASN A 63 -0.96 2.33 17.61
N GLY A 64 -1.77 3.25 17.07
CA GLY A 64 -1.90 3.44 15.61
C GLY A 64 -0.59 3.77 14.91
N VAL A 65 0.35 4.44 15.60
CA VAL A 65 1.68 4.79 15.08
C VAL A 65 2.51 3.53 14.81
N LEU A 66 2.41 2.51 15.67
CA LEU A 66 3.22 1.30 15.58
C LEU A 66 2.76 0.41 14.40
N ASN A 67 1.45 0.35 14.15
CA ASN A 67 0.90 -0.32 12.97
C ASN A 67 1.31 0.36 11.66
N VAL A 68 1.47 1.69 11.67
CA VAL A 68 1.95 2.44 10.50
C VAL A 68 3.42 2.11 10.22
N ILE A 69 4.27 2.13 11.25
CA ILE A 69 5.69 1.79 11.10
C ILE A 69 5.84 0.34 10.58
N LEU A 70 5.10 -0.61 11.15
CA LEU A 70 5.12 -2.00 10.70
C LEU A 70 4.59 -2.15 9.26
N GLY A 71 3.53 -1.43 8.89
CA GLY A 71 3.00 -1.41 7.54
C GLY A 71 4.02 -0.92 6.51
N TYR A 72 4.80 0.11 6.85
CA TYR A 72 5.90 0.62 6.01
C TYR A 72 7.07 -0.34 5.89
N LEU A 73 7.46 -0.97 7.01
CA LEU A 73 8.55 -1.93 7.04
C LEU A 73 8.26 -3.14 6.14
N ILE A 74 6.99 -3.52 6.02
CA ILE A 74 6.53 -4.58 5.10
C ILE A 74 6.53 -4.12 3.64
N ILE A 75 6.29 -2.84 3.35
CA ILE A 75 6.27 -2.32 1.97
C ILE A 75 7.69 -2.05 1.44
N LEU A 76 8.66 -1.72 2.30
CA LEU A 76 10.04 -1.42 1.92
C LEU A 76 10.67 -2.43 0.93
N PRO A 77 10.58 -3.77 1.16
CA PRO A 77 11.08 -4.78 0.22
C PRO A 77 10.47 -4.70 -1.18
N ALA A 78 9.26 -4.15 -1.34
CA ALA A 78 8.62 -4.00 -2.65
C ALA A 78 9.44 -3.09 -3.59
N THR A 79 10.15 -2.11 -3.05
CA THR A 79 11.04 -1.24 -3.85
C THR A 79 12.25 -1.99 -4.40
N LEU A 80 12.76 -2.99 -3.69
CA LEU A 80 13.85 -3.85 -4.16
C LEU A 80 13.36 -4.78 -5.27
N VAL A 81 12.13 -5.30 -5.14
CA VAL A 81 11.48 -6.10 -6.18
C VAL A 81 11.23 -5.26 -7.44
N LEU A 82 10.77 -4.01 -7.30
CA LEU A 82 10.64 -3.10 -8.44
C LEU A 82 12.00 -2.82 -9.11
N ARG A 83 13.07 -2.70 -8.30
CA ARG A 83 14.43 -2.54 -8.82
C ARG A 83 14.90 -3.78 -9.57
N THR A 84 14.54 -5.00 -9.17
CA THR A 84 14.93 -6.19 -9.95
C THR A 84 14.07 -6.35 -11.20
N MET A 85 12.81 -5.93 -11.17
CA MET A 85 11.90 -5.96 -12.33
C MET A 85 12.32 -4.99 -13.45
N TYR A 86 12.71 -3.77 -13.08
CA TYR A 86 12.93 -2.68 -14.03
C TYR A 86 14.33 -2.07 -13.94
N GLY A 87 15.22 -2.63 -13.14
CA GLY A 87 16.52 -2.07 -12.76
C GLY A 87 17.40 -1.60 -13.90
N THR A 88 17.50 -2.43 -14.93
CA THR A 88 18.29 -2.15 -16.13
C THR A 88 17.74 -0.98 -16.94
N VAL A 89 16.44 -0.72 -16.87
CA VAL A 89 15.71 0.24 -17.72
C VAL A 89 15.41 1.56 -16.99
N LEU A 90 14.99 1.47 -15.72
CA LEU A 90 14.56 2.59 -14.88
C LEU A 90 15.68 3.12 -13.96
N PHE A 91 16.56 2.25 -13.47
CA PHE A 91 17.49 2.57 -12.38
C PHE A 91 18.93 2.87 -12.81
N ARG A 92 19.20 2.93 -14.13
CA ARG A 92 20.53 3.31 -14.65
C ARG A 92 20.87 4.80 -14.50
N ARG A 93 19.89 5.69 -14.24
CA ARG A 93 20.12 7.15 -14.13
C ARG A 93 19.29 7.92 -13.09
N THR A 94 18.38 7.32 -12.34
CA THR A 94 17.26 8.11 -11.78
C THR A 94 17.10 7.99 -10.27
N PHE A 95 17.83 8.84 -9.53
CA PHE A 95 17.56 9.15 -8.11
C PHE A 95 16.10 9.61 -7.89
N ALA A 96 15.45 10.13 -8.93
CA ALA A 96 14.06 10.60 -8.92
C ALA A 96 13.03 9.51 -8.58
N ILE A 97 13.30 8.23 -8.83
CA ILE A 97 12.34 7.15 -8.49
C ILE A 97 12.27 6.94 -6.97
N TYR A 98 13.40 7.06 -6.28
CA TYR A 98 13.43 7.04 -4.81
C TYR A 98 12.72 8.27 -4.24
N LEU A 99 12.91 9.44 -4.85
CA LEU A 99 12.23 10.67 -4.47
C LEU A 99 10.70 10.58 -4.69
N LEU A 100 10.26 10.06 -5.85
CA LEU A 100 8.84 9.82 -6.14
C LEU A 100 8.23 8.76 -5.22
N GLY A 101 8.97 7.71 -4.90
CA GLY A 101 8.55 6.70 -3.92
C GLY A 101 8.39 7.29 -2.52
N LEU A 102 9.28 8.19 -2.12
CA LEU A 102 9.19 8.93 -0.86
C LEU A 102 7.98 9.88 -0.85
N ILE A 103 7.75 10.63 -1.93
CA ILE A 103 6.56 11.49 -2.08
C ILE A 103 5.28 10.64 -2.00
N TYR A 104 5.23 9.51 -2.70
CA TYR A 104 4.09 8.60 -2.67
C TYR A 104 3.85 8.04 -1.26
N ALA A 105 4.92 7.66 -0.55
CA ALA A 105 4.84 7.26 0.84
C ALA A 105 4.28 8.37 1.72
N ILE A 106 4.74 9.61 1.59
CA ILE A 106 4.23 10.74 2.37
C ILE A 106 2.74 10.98 2.10
N VAL A 107 2.33 11.01 0.83
CA VAL A 107 0.93 11.19 0.43
C VAL A 107 0.05 10.08 1.01
N TYR A 108 0.51 8.83 0.91
CA TYR A 108 -0.23 7.67 1.45
C TYR A 108 -0.34 7.72 2.98
N SER A 109 0.74 8.10 3.68
CA SER A 109 0.73 8.33 5.13
C SER A 109 -0.27 9.41 5.53
N LEU A 110 -0.34 10.51 4.77
CA LEU A 110 -1.29 11.60 5.01
C LEU A 110 -2.74 11.16 4.81
N VAL A 111 -3.03 10.37 3.76
CA VAL A 111 -4.37 9.82 3.52
C VAL A 111 -4.79 8.89 4.67
N ILE A 112 -3.88 8.04 5.15
CA ILE A 112 -4.15 7.16 6.30
C ILE A 112 -4.36 7.97 7.58
N LEU A 113 -3.53 8.98 7.82
CA LEU A 113 -3.67 9.88 8.97
C LEU A 113 -5.01 10.60 8.95
N TYR A 114 -5.43 11.12 7.80
CA TYR A 114 -6.71 11.78 7.63
C TYR A 114 -7.88 10.82 7.89
N ALA A 115 -7.83 9.60 7.35
CA ALA A 115 -8.84 8.58 7.61
C ALA A 115 -8.89 8.18 9.10
N SER A 116 -7.74 8.05 9.75
CA SER A 116 -7.64 7.74 11.19
C SER A 116 -8.21 8.85 12.06
N LEU A 117 -7.91 10.12 11.75
CA LEU A 117 -8.45 11.29 12.44
C LEU A 117 -9.96 11.40 12.28
N ARG A 118 -10.49 11.11 11.08
CA ARG A 118 -11.92 11.11 10.82
C ARG A 118 -12.65 10.02 11.60
N ASN A 119 -12.10 8.80 11.61
CA ASN A 119 -12.67 7.70 12.39
C ASN A 119 -12.67 7.98 13.89
N LYS A 120 -11.58 8.57 14.43
CA LYS A 120 -11.55 9.01 15.84
C LYS A 120 -12.64 10.03 16.17
N LYS A 121 -12.89 10.99 15.26
CA LYS A 121 -13.97 11.98 15.46
C LYS A 121 -15.36 11.34 15.47
N GLU A 122 -15.57 10.34 14.62
CA GLU A 122 -16.84 9.58 14.60
C GLU A 122 -17.01 8.72 15.87
N GLU A 123 -15.95 8.11 16.38
CA GLU A 123 -15.95 7.36 17.64
C GLU A 123 -16.29 8.23 18.85
N ILE A 124 -15.69 9.44 18.92
CA ILE A 124 -15.96 10.40 20.00
C ILE A 124 -17.42 10.87 19.95
N LYS A 125 -17.93 11.20 18.76
CA LYS A 125 -19.33 11.59 18.57
C LYS A 125 -20.30 10.47 18.97
N LEU A 126 -20.00 9.21 18.64
CA LEU A 126 -20.83 8.08 19.03
C LEU A 126 -20.87 7.91 20.57
N ASN A 127 -19.72 8.02 21.23
CA ASN A 127 -19.64 7.91 22.68
C ASN A 127 -20.34 9.08 23.39
N GLU A 128 -20.26 10.30 22.85
CA GLU A 128 -21.02 11.45 23.37
C GLU A 128 -22.54 11.23 23.24
N LEU A 129 -23.01 10.71 22.09
CA LEU A 129 -24.43 10.42 21.88
C LEU A 129 -24.95 9.29 22.80
N LEU A 130 -24.12 8.28 23.06
CA LEU A 130 -24.46 7.19 23.99
C LEU A 130 -24.53 7.69 25.44
N ASN A 131 -23.58 8.55 25.87
CA ASN A 131 -23.61 9.14 27.21
C ASN A 131 -24.82 10.06 27.39
N GLN A 132 -25.19 10.85 26.37
CA GLN A 132 -26.39 11.68 26.40
C GLN A 132 -27.69 10.86 26.47
N GLN A 133 -27.71 9.67 25.85
CA GLN A 133 -28.85 8.75 26.00
C GLN A 133 -28.90 8.12 27.39
N GLN A 134 -27.76 7.79 28.00
CA GLN A 134 -27.72 7.25 29.37
C GLN A 134 -28.11 8.29 30.43
N GLU A 135 -27.74 9.56 30.27
CA GLU A 135 -28.18 10.64 31.16
C GLU A 135 -29.68 10.94 31.03
N LYS A 136 -30.29 10.77 29.86
CA LYS A 136 -31.74 10.97 29.65
C LYS A 136 -32.62 9.84 30.21
N VAL A 137 -32.03 8.70 30.56
CA VAL A 137 -32.74 7.52 31.10
C VAL A 137 -32.66 7.45 32.63
N LYS A 138 -31.84 8.30 33.26
CA LYS A 138 -31.86 8.56 34.72
C LYS A 138 -32.82 9.68 35.08
#